data_AF-A0A2P8FC11-F1
#
_entry.id   AF-A0A2P8FC11-F1
#
_cell.length_a   1.000
_cell.length_b   1.000
_cell.length_c   1.000
_cell.angle_alpha   90.00
_cell.angle_beta   90.00
_cell.angle_gamma   90.00
#
_symmetry.space_group_name_H-M   'P 1'
#
loop_
_entity.id
_entity.type
_entity.pdbx_description
1 polymer ?
#
loop_
_entity_poly.entity_id
_entity_poly.type
_entity_poly.pdbx_seq_one_letter_code
_entity_poly.pdbx_strand_id
1 'polypeptide(L)'
;PSNTVCRDNCPMFVLPNVFTPNGDNKNDTFQPLECPAFVQSLEFKAYNRWGAQVYSTKDVNINWDGKTNGGKDLAAGQYYYEVKIYFESSQKQSVPVTLKGWVQLLR
;
A
#
# COMPACT_ATOMS: atom_id res chain seq x y z
N PRO A 1 14.10 7.50 40.17
CA PRO A 1 13.17 6.94 39.16
C PRO A 1 13.39 7.62 37.79
N SER A 2 13.83 6.85 36.80
CA SER A 2 14.02 7.33 35.42
C SER A 2 12.66 7.36 34.72
N ASN A 3 12.30 8.49 34.11
CA ASN A 3 11.11 8.57 33.26
C ASN A 3 11.45 7.93 31.91
N THR A 4 10.91 6.74 31.67
CA THR A 4 10.91 6.15 30.34
C THR A 4 9.92 6.93 29.48
N VAL A 5 10.44 7.83 28.64
CA VAL A 5 9.65 8.49 27.60
C VAL A 5 9.55 7.53 26.43
N CYS A 6 8.38 6.93 26.23
CA CYS A 6 8.06 6.24 24.99
C CYS A 6 7.87 7.31 23.91
N ARG A 7 8.92 7.61 23.13
CA ARG A 7 8.73 8.26 21.83
C ARG A 7 8.35 7.17 20.84
N ASP A 8 7.06 6.90 20.73
CA ASP A 8 6.59 6.09 19.62
C ASP A 8 6.91 6.85 18.32
N ASN A 9 7.52 6.13 17.38
CA ASN A 9 7.75 6.64 16.04
C ASN A 9 6.40 7.08 15.42
N CYS A 10 6.38 8.15 14.63
CA CYS A 10 5.19 8.59 13.92
C CYS A 10 5.34 8.19 12.44
N PRO A 11 5.05 6.93 12.08
CA PRO A 11 5.28 6.47 10.73
C PRO A 11 4.30 7.12 9.77
N MET A 12 4.84 7.68 8.68
CA MET A 12 4.08 8.19 7.56
C MET A 12 4.06 7.14 6.45
N PHE A 13 2.88 6.75 6.00
CA PHE A 13 2.71 5.84 4.86
C PHE A 13 1.60 6.38 3.96
N VAL A 14 2.00 6.91 2.81
CA VAL A 14 1.09 7.58 1.87
C VAL A 14 1.13 6.84 0.54
N LEU A 15 -0.06 6.54 0.01
CA LEU A 15 -0.24 5.94 -1.29
C LEU A 15 -0.79 6.97 -2.29
N PRO A 16 -0.42 6.89 -3.57
CA PRO A 16 -0.98 7.74 -4.61
C PRO A 16 -2.46 7.44 -4.82
N ASN A 17 -3.14 8.30 -5.57
CA ASN A 17 -4.52 8.08 -6.02
C ASN A 17 -4.63 7.84 -7.53
N VAL A 18 -3.53 7.88 -8.27
CA VAL A 18 -3.48 7.64 -9.71
C VAL A 18 -2.14 7.02 -10.12
N PHE A 19 -2.17 6.13 -11.11
CA PHE A 19 -0.98 5.59 -11.77
C PHE A 19 -1.30 5.20 -13.22
N THR A 20 -0.28 5.17 -14.07
CA THR A 20 -0.34 5.08 -15.54
C THR A 20 0.66 4.03 -16.04
N PRO A 21 0.36 2.71 -15.96
CA PRO A 21 1.22 1.65 -16.50
C PRO A 21 1.24 1.68 -18.04
N ASN A 22 1.94 2.64 -18.62
CA ASN A 22 2.09 2.87 -20.05
C ASN A 22 3.53 2.56 -20.55
N GLY A 23 4.46 2.28 -19.64
CA GLY A 23 5.85 1.93 -19.94
C GLY A 23 6.77 3.12 -20.20
N ASP A 24 6.37 4.34 -19.83
CA ASP A 24 7.21 5.54 -19.95
C ASP A 24 8.16 5.75 -18.74
N ASN A 25 8.13 4.82 -17.77
CA ASN A 25 8.84 4.83 -16.50
C ASN A 25 8.37 5.90 -15.50
N LYS A 26 7.18 6.50 -15.70
CA LYS A 26 6.60 7.50 -14.81
C LYS A 26 5.24 7.04 -14.31
N ASN A 27 5.16 6.83 -12.99
CA ASN A 27 3.94 6.33 -12.33
C ASN A 27 3.42 5.03 -12.95
N ASP A 28 4.30 4.17 -13.48
CA ASP A 28 3.92 2.88 -14.06
C ASP A 28 3.42 1.89 -13.00
N THR A 29 3.84 2.06 -11.75
CA THR A 29 3.44 1.22 -10.64
C THR A 29 2.78 2.03 -9.53
N PHE A 30 1.79 1.41 -8.91
CA PHE A 30 1.21 1.85 -7.66
C PHE A 30 2.12 1.40 -6.51
N GLN A 31 2.80 2.37 -5.90
CA GLN A 31 3.77 2.19 -4.82
C GLN A 31 3.67 3.35 -3.81
N PRO A 32 4.18 3.19 -2.58
CA PRO A 32 4.25 4.28 -1.61
C PRO A 32 4.94 5.53 -2.18
N LEU A 33 4.42 6.72 -1.86
CA LEU A 33 4.98 8.01 -2.32
C LEU A 33 6.29 8.37 -1.61
N GLU A 34 6.47 7.85 -0.40
CA GLU A 34 7.66 8.04 0.41
C GLU A 34 8.28 6.67 0.75
N CYS A 35 9.54 6.69 1.17
CA CYS A 35 10.19 5.49 1.66
C CYS A 35 9.36 4.90 2.82
N PRO A 36 8.98 3.60 2.76
CA PRO A 36 8.14 2.97 3.77
C PRO A 36 8.95 2.67 5.04
N ALA A 37 9.41 3.74 5.70
CA ALA A 37 10.27 3.67 6.86
C ALA A 37 9.54 2.98 8.02
N PHE A 38 10.27 2.12 8.73
CA PHE A 38 9.78 1.40 9.91
C PHE A 38 8.59 0.47 9.63
N VAL A 39 8.30 0.15 8.36
CA VAL A 39 7.30 -0.88 8.03
C VAL A 39 7.95 -2.25 8.22
N GLN A 40 7.51 -2.98 9.25
CA GLN A 40 7.95 -4.34 9.51
C GLN A 40 7.30 -5.34 8.56
N SER A 41 5.98 -5.18 8.33
CA SER A 41 5.25 -5.98 7.35
C SER A 41 4.00 -5.27 6.87
N LEU A 42 3.52 -5.66 5.70
CA LEU A 42 2.39 -5.06 5.03
C LEU A 42 1.55 -6.14 4.34
N GLU A 43 0.23 -5.97 4.35
CA GLU A 43 -0.68 -6.76 3.52
C GLU A 43 -1.55 -5.80 2.70
N PHE A 44 -1.33 -5.78 1.38
CA PHE A 44 -2.10 -4.97 0.44
C PHE A 44 -3.10 -5.85 -0.31
N LYS A 45 -4.31 -5.33 -0.48
CA LYS A 45 -5.36 -5.92 -1.30
C LYS A 45 -6.04 -4.83 -2.13
N ALA A 46 -6.17 -5.08 -3.42
CA ALA A 46 -6.92 -4.24 -4.35
C ALA A 46 -8.17 -4.96 -4.85
N TYR A 47 -9.23 -4.18 -5.04
CA TYR A 47 -10.57 -4.61 -5.40
C TYR A 47 -11.09 -3.80 -6.58
N ASN A 48 -11.85 -4.44 -7.45
CA ASN A 48 -12.62 -3.72 -8.46
C ASN A 48 -13.89 -3.09 -7.86
N ARG A 49 -14.62 -2.31 -8.66
CA ARG A 49 -15.89 -1.66 -8.28
C ARG A 49 -17.01 -2.60 -7.79
N TRP A 50 -16.90 -3.90 -8.04
CA TRP A 50 -17.86 -4.92 -7.62
C TRP A 50 -17.42 -5.65 -6.34
N GLY A 51 -16.31 -5.23 -5.73
CA GLY A 51 -15.78 -5.84 -4.51
C GLY A 51 -14.97 -7.12 -4.73
N ALA A 52 -14.72 -7.53 -5.98
CA ALA A 52 -13.86 -8.69 -6.23
C ALA A 52 -12.39 -8.29 -6.09
N GLN A 53 -11.62 -9.08 -5.33
CA GLN A 53 -10.18 -8.89 -5.19
C GLN A 53 -9.50 -9.17 -6.54
N VAL A 54 -8.73 -8.20 -7.02
CA VAL A 54 -8.01 -8.31 -8.30
C VAL A 54 -6.52 -8.51 -8.09
N TYR A 55 -5.96 -7.97 -7.00
CA TYR A 55 -4.54 -8.04 -6.69
C TYR A 55 -4.32 -8.07 -5.18
N SER A 56 -3.25 -8.72 -4.74
CA SER A 56 -2.79 -8.72 -3.36
C SER A 56 -1.29 -8.95 -3.29
N THR A 57 -0.61 -8.36 -2.31
CA THR A 57 0.82 -8.55 -2.08
C THR A 57 1.18 -8.33 -0.62
N LYS A 58 2.32 -8.88 -0.21
CA LYS A 58 2.97 -8.62 1.08
C LYS A 58 4.27 -7.84 0.94
N ASP A 59 4.65 -7.49 -0.29
CA ASP A 59 5.77 -6.60 -0.56
C ASP A 59 5.42 -5.19 -0.08
N VAL A 60 6.30 -4.63 0.74
CA VAL A 60 6.16 -3.28 1.31
C VAL A 60 6.13 -2.21 0.22
N ASN A 61 6.82 -2.44 -0.91
CA ASN A 61 6.82 -1.51 -2.04
C ASN A 61 5.54 -1.58 -2.86
N ILE A 62 4.72 -2.64 -2.69
CA ILE A 62 3.50 -2.96 -3.43
C ILE A 62 3.76 -3.21 -4.93
N ASN A 63 4.37 -2.26 -5.64
CA ASN A 63 4.79 -2.34 -7.04
C ASN A 63 3.69 -2.89 -7.96
N TRP A 64 2.45 -2.43 -7.76
CA TRP A 64 1.34 -2.94 -8.54
C TRP A 64 1.25 -2.23 -9.90
N ASP A 65 1.39 -2.99 -10.98
CA ASP A 65 1.45 -2.53 -12.36
C ASP A 65 0.07 -2.50 -13.06
N GLY A 66 -1.02 -2.62 -12.29
CA GLY A 66 -2.37 -2.65 -12.85
C GLY A 66 -2.73 -4.00 -13.48
N LYS A 67 -2.06 -5.08 -13.08
CA LYS A 67 -2.41 -6.46 -13.44
C LYS A 67 -2.97 -7.24 -12.27
N THR A 68 -3.69 -8.31 -12.56
CA THR A 68 -4.10 -9.28 -11.54
C THR A 68 -2.89 -10.06 -11.03
N ASN A 69 -3.03 -10.77 -9.90
CA ASN A 69 -1.99 -11.69 -9.44
C ASN A 69 -1.62 -12.78 -10.47
N GLY A 70 -2.51 -13.09 -11.43
CA GLY A 70 -2.25 -14.01 -12.54
C GLY A 70 -1.63 -13.35 -13.78
N GLY A 71 -1.23 -12.07 -13.71
CA GLY A 71 -0.60 -11.34 -14.81
C GLY A 71 -1.56 -10.80 -15.87
N LYS A 72 -2.88 -10.99 -15.72
CA LYS A 72 -3.87 -10.41 -16.64
C LYS A 72 -4.03 -8.92 -16.40
N ASP A 73 -3.98 -8.15 -17.48
CA ASP A 73 -4.26 -6.71 -17.50
C ASP A 73 -5.66 -6.35 -17.00
N LEU A 74 -5.73 -5.32 -16.15
CA LEU A 74 -6.98 -4.74 -15.68
C LEU A 74 -7.39 -3.55 -16.54
N ALA A 75 -8.71 -3.34 -16.64
CA ALA A 75 -9.26 -2.20 -17.38
C ALA A 75 -8.95 -0.89 -16.67
N ALA A 76 -8.80 0.20 -17.43
CA ALA A 76 -8.73 1.53 -16.86
C ALA A 76 -10.00 1.83 -16.05
N GLY A 77 -9.84 2.49 -14.91
CA GLY A 77 -10.94 2.82 -14.01
C GLY A 77 -10.52 2.92 -12.55
N GLN A 78 -11.51 3.09 -11.68
CA GLN A 78 -11.31 3.22 -10.26
C GLN A 78 -11.28 1.85 -9.57
N TYR A 79 -10.26 1.66 -8.75
CA TYR A 79 -10.06 0.51 -7.89
C TYR A 79 -10.04 0.97 -6.44
N TYR A 80 -10.38 0.06 -5.54
CA TYR A 80 -10.36 0.28 -4.09
C TYR A 80 -9.27 -0.57 -3.48
N TYR A 81 -8.66 -0.09 -2.40
CA TYR A 81 -7.65 -0.86 -1.71
C TYR A 81 -7.83 -0.83 -0.19
N GLU A 82 -7.35 -1.89 0.44
CA GLU A 82 -7.11 -1.98 1.87
C GLU A 82 -5.64 -2.39 2.06
N VAL A 83 -4.96 -1.69 2.96
CA VAL A 83 -3.60 -2.03 3.37
C VAL A 83 -3.51 -2.12 4.88
N LYS A 84 -3.02 -3.24 5.39
CA LYS A 84 -2.72 -3.44 6.81
C LYS A 84 -1.22 -3.37 7.00
N ILE A 85 -0.78 -2.49 7.89
CA ILE A 85 0.63 -2.17 8.09
C ILE A 85 0.99 -2.43 9.54
N TYR A 86 2.06 -3.19 9.74
CA TYR A 86 2.69 -3.38 11.05
C TYR A 86 3.97 -2.56 11.06
N PHE A 87 4.02 -1.54 11.91
CA PHE A 87 5.21 -0.74 12.09
C PHE A 87 6.11 -1.31 13.19
N GLU A 88 7.40 -1.09 13.04
CA GLU A 88 8.38 -1.30 14.09
C GLU A 88 8.02 -0.42 15.28
N SER A 89 7.85 -1.04 16.44
CA SER A 89 7.57 -0.35 17.69
C SER A 89 8.47 -0.92 18.78
N SER A 90 8.88 -0.06 19.71
CA SER A 90 9.57 -0.47 20.93
C SER A 90 8.61 -1.15 21.93
N GLN A 91 7.29 -1.07 21.68
CA GLN A 91 6.28 -1.75 22.49
C GLN A 91 6.17 -3.23 22.05
N LYS A 92 6.00 -4.14 23.02
CA LYS A 92 5.92 -5.60 22.78
C LYS A 92 4.75 -6.04 21.89
N GLN A 93 3.80 -5.15 21.60
CA GLN A 93 2.62 -5.43 20.80
C GLN A 93 2.30 -4.23 19.91
N SER A 94 2.75 -4.25 18.66
CA SER A 94 2.42 -3.23 17.67
C SER A 94 0.98 -3.44 17.18
N VAL A 95 0.14 -2.41 17.32
CA VAL A 95 -1.22 -2.40 16.76
C VAL A 95 -1.11 -2.09 15.26
N PRO A 96 -1.71 -2.90 14.37
CA PRO A 96 -1.63 -2.63 12.95
C PRO A 96 -2.45 -1.40 12.57
N VAL A 97 -1.90 -0.58 11.68
CA VAL A 97 -2.63 0.53 11.05
C VAL A 97 -3.28 -0.01 9.78
N THR A 98 -4.58 0.23 9.62
CA THR A 98 -5.31 -0.12 8.39
C THR A 98 -5.63 1.16 7.62
N LEU A 99 -5.11 1.28 6.39
CA LEU A 99 -5.47 2.35 5.48
C LEU A 99 -6.39 1.80 4.39
N LYS A 100 -7.39 2.60 4.02
CA LYS A 100 -8.33 2.29 2.95
C LYS A 100 -8.44 3.50 2.04
N GLY A 101 -8.61 3.23 0.76
CA GLY A 101 -8.69 4.29 -0.22
C GLY A 101 -9.08 3.77 -1.59
N TRP A 102 -8.91 4.64 -2.57
CA TRP A 102 -9.13 4.34 -3.97
C TRP A 102 -7.95 4.82 -4.79
N VAL A 103 -7.80 4.21 -5.95
CA VAL A 103 -6.79 4.56 -6.94
C VAL A 103 -7.40 4.48 -8.33
N GLN A 104 -7.05 5.45 -9.17
CA GLN A 104 -7.40 5.48 -10.58
C GLN A 104 -6.28 4.82 -11.40
N LEU A 105 -6.62 3.75 -12.11
CA LEU A 105 -5.76 3.14 -13.12
C LEU A 105 -6.06 3.81 -14.47
N LEU A 106 -5.07 4.48 -15.05
CA LEU A 106 -5.12 5.08 -16.38
C LEU A 106 -4.24 4.29 -17.35
N ARG A 107 -4.55 4.35 -18.65
CA ARG A 107 -3.75 3.73 -19.71
C ARG A 107 -3.65 4.65 -20.90
#